data_AF-A0A7S1HPN7-F1
#
_entry.id   AF-A0A7S1HPN7-F1
#
_cell.length_a   1.000
_cell.length_b   1.000
_cell.length_c   1.000
_cell.angle_alpha   90.00
_cell.angle_beta   90.00
_cell.angle_gamma   90.00
#
_symmetry.space_group_name_H-M   'P 1'
#
loop_
_entity.id
_entity.type
_entity.pdbx_description
1 polymer ?
#
loop_
_entity_poly.entity_id
_entity_poly.type
_entity_poly.pdbx_seq_one_letter_code
_entity_poly.pdbx_strand_id
1 'polypeptide(L)'
;SESNSAPTATNGSAGGDVDDAFLETVLRDVMLGDLLDRCEAEAPDACGLDAEMDWSSTLSLGEQQRLAFARLLVNKPDLAILDESTSALDVQTEEQMYVLLKRFGISYLSVGHRPTLLKYHRSVLQLKREGGSYSASLMDASDVDMETYLMNTT
;
A
#
# COMPACT_ATOMS: atom_id res chain seq x y z
N SER A 1 -49.67 -1.96 -8.87
CA SER A 1 -49.18 -1.56 -7.54
C SER A 1 -48.15 -2.59 -7.11
N GLU A 2 -46.92 -2.56 -7.65
CA GLU A 2 -45.81 -1.68 -7.20
C GLU A 2 -45.72 -1.69 -5.67
N SER A 3 -44.63 -2.14 -5.05
CA SER A 3 -43.28 -1.60 -5.24
C SER A 3 -42.18 -2.61 -4.88
N ASN A 4 -41.26 -2.84 -5.82
CA ASN A 4 -39.94 -3.42 -5.57
C ASN A 4 -38.97 -2.24 -5.39
N SER A 5 -38.52 -1.97 -4.16
CA SER A 5 -37.57 -0.90 -3.87
C SER A 5 -36.16 -1.49 -3.83
N ALA A 6 -35.41 -1.26 -4.90
CA ALA A 6 -33.95 -1.42 -4.92
C ALA A 6 -33.28 -0.37 -4.01
N PRO A 7 -32.13 -0.67 -3.39
CA PRO A 7 -31.39 0.32 -2.63
C PRO A 7 -30.72 1.33 -3.58
N THR A 8 -31.08 2.60 -3.38
CA THR A 8 -30.53 3.78 -4.06
C THR A 8 -29.04 3.93 -3.79
N ALA A 9 -28.24 3.99 -4.86
CA ALA A 9 -26.85 4.41 -4.80
C ALA A 9 -26.77 5.88 -4.34
N THR A 10 -26.13 6.12 -3.21
CA THR A 10 -25.79 7.47 -2.74
C THR A 10 -24.36 7.79 -3.15
N ASN A 11 -24.21 8.52 -4.25
CA ASN A 11 -23.02 9.30 -4.55
C ASN A 11 -23.10 10.62 -3.76
N GLY A 12 -22.15 10.88 -2.86
CA GLY A 12 -22.02 12.17 -2.19
C GLY A 12 -21.03 12.19 -1.04
N SER A 13 -19.91 12.91 -1.22
CA SER A 13 -18.95 13.40 -0.20
C SER A 13 -18.23 12.33 0.64
N ALA A 14 -17.08 11.84 0.15
CA ALA A 14 -16.17 10.96 0.90
C ALA A 14 -15.32 11.76 1.89
N GLY A 15 -15.96 12.26 2.95
CA GLY A 15 -15.36 12.72 4.19
C GLY A 15 -16.19 12.16 5.33
N GLY A 16 -16.35 10.84 5.37
CA GLY A 16 -16.95 10.18 6.53
C GLY A 16 -15.95 10.25 7.66
N ASP A 17 -16.37 10.75 8.83
CA ASP A 17 -15.56 10.72 10.05
C ASP A 17 -15.03 9.29 10.24
N VAL A 18 -13.72 9.16 10.05
CA VAL A 18 -13.01 7.91 10.30
C VAL A 18 -12.85 7.83 11.80
N ASP A 19 -13.44 6.82 12.43
CA ASP A 19 -13.33 6.67 13.87
C ASP A 19 -11.93 6.23 14.32
N ASP A 20 -11.56 6.63 15.54
CA ASP A 20 -10.26 6.34 16.13
C ASP A 20 -10.00 4.83 16.24
N ALA A 21 -11.04 4.05 16.54
CA ALA A 21 -10.92 2.59 16.66
C ALA A 21 -10.49 1.94 15.34
N PHE A 22 -10.98 2.45 14.21
CA PHE A 22 -10.58 2.05 12.89
C PHE A 22 -9.15 2.51 12.58
N LEU A 23 -8.78 3.75 12.90
CA LEU A 23 -7.40 4.24 12.71
C LEU A 23 -6.39 3.39 13.48
N GLU A 24 -6.66 3.08 14.75
CA GLU A 24 -5.81 2.19 15.54
C GLU A 24 -5.72 0.78 14.94
N THR A 25 -6.85 0.26 14.45
CA THR A 25 -6.88 -1.06 13.79
C THR A 25 -6.01 -1.05 12.53
N VAL A 26 -6.10 0.00 11.71
CA VAL A 26 -5.27 0.17 10.52
C VAL A 26 -3.79 0.25 10.89
N LEU A 27 -3.42 1.03 11.90
CA LEU A 27 -2.04 1.13 12.39
C LEU A 27 -1.51 -0.24 12.85
N ARG A 28 -2.31 -1.02 13.57
CA ARG A 28 -1.94 -2.39 13.97
C ARG A 28 -1.82 -3.33 12.76
N ASP A 29 -2.76 -3.25 11.81
CA ASP A 29 -2.72 -4.04 10.57
C ASP A 29 -1.44 -3.77 9.78
N VAL A 30 -0.99 -2.52 9.70
CA VAL A 30 0.28 -2.14 9.04
C VAL A 30 1.51 -2.22 9.94
N MET A 31 1.43 -2.91 11.09
CA MET A 31 2.55 -3.11 12.02
C MET A 31 3.21 -1.80 12.51
N LEU A 32 2.37 -0.82 12.82
CA LEU A 32 2.71 0.48 13.41
C LEU A 32 1.89 0.76 14.68
N GLY A 33 1.39 -0.28 15.35
CA GLY A 33 0.60 -0.12 16.57
C GLY A 33 1.38 0.52 17.71
N ASP A 34 2.70 0.36 17.74
CA ASP A 34 3.60 0.96 18.71
C ASP A 34 3.72 2.49 18.56
N LEU A 35 3.34 3.06 17.41
CA LEU A 35 3.31 4.52 17.24
C LEU A 35 2.34 5.20 18.20
N LEU A 36 1.29 4.50 18.64
CA LEU A 36 0.33 5.03 19.61
C LEU A 36 0.97 5.30 20.97
N ASP A 37 2.02 4.55 21.31
CA ASP A 37 2.75 4.67 22.57
C ASP A 37 3.99 5.57 22.46
N ARG A 38 4.31 6.09 21.27
CA ARG A 38 5.45 7.00 21.08
C ARG A 38 5.06 8.41 21.48
N CYS A 39 5.70 8.92 22.52
CA CYS A 39 5.56 10.30 22.99
C CYS A 39 6.89 11.05 22.86
N GLU A 40 6.83 12.39 22.86
CA GLU A 40 8.03 13.19 23.10
C GLU A 40 8.55 12.94 24.53
N ALA A 41 9.87 12.87 24.68
CA ALA A 41 10.50 12.59 25.98
C ALA A 41 10.13 13.61 27.07
N GLU A 42 9.91 14.87 26.67
CA GLU A 42 9.56 15.97 27.57
C GLU A 42 8.04 16.10 27.80
N ALA A 43 7.21 15.33 27.07
CA ALA A 43 5.74 15.36 27.14
C ALA A 43 5.15 13.94 27.06
N PRO A 44 5.27 13.13 28.15
CA PRO A 44 4.83 11.73 28.15
C PRO A 44 3.32 11.53 27.97
N ASP A 45 2.52 12.56 28.23
CA ASP A 45 1.06 12.55 28.05
C ASP A 45 0.63 12.96 26.61
N ALA A 46 1.58 13.36 25.75
CA ALA A 46 1.33 13.77 24.36
C ALA A 46 1.59 12.60 23.40
N CYS A 47 0.73 11.58 23.47
CA CYS A 47 0.79 10.38 22.63
C CYS A 47 -0.57 10.03 22.00
N GLY A 48 -0.64 8.90 21.31
CA GLY A 48 -1.84 8.45 20.60
C GLY A 48 -2.00 9.11 19.23
N LEU A 49 -3.24 9.12 18.73
CA LEU A 49 -3.57 9.60 17.39
C LEU A 49 -3.39 11.12 17.24
N ASP A 50 -3.51 11.87 18.34
CA ASP A 50 -3.39 13.32 18.37
C ASP A 50 -1.95 13.81 18.64
N ALA A 51 -0.97 12.90 18.63
CA ALA A 51 0.42 13.23 18.91
C ALA A 51 1.04 14.12 17.81
N GLU A 52 1.42 15.34 18.17
CA GLU A 52 2.14 16.28 17.31
C GLU A 52 3.65 16.17 17.55
N MET A 53 4.38 15.65 16.57
CA MET A 53 5.85 15.57 16.59
C MET A 53 6.40 15.59 15.17
N ASP A 54 7.73 15.74 15.03
CA ASP A 54 8.39 15.61 13.73
C ASP A 54 8.51 14.13 13.32
N TRP A 55 7.37 13.58 12.89
CA TRP A 55 7.26 12.21 12.40
C TRP A 55 8.15 11.95 11.17
N SER A 56 8.51 12.99 10.42
CA SER A 56 9.33 12.83 9.21
C SER A 56 10.78 12.45 9.52
N SER A 57 11.33 12.98 10.62
CA SER A 57 12.67 12.64 11.11
C SER A 57 12.68 11.46 12.09
N THR A 58 11.54 11.23 12.76
CA THR A 58 11.39 10.16 13.76
C THR A 58 11.17 8.79 13.11
N LEU A 59 10.38 8.72 12.04
CA LEU A 59 10.06 7.46 11.38
C LEU A 59 11.20 7.02 10.45
N SER A 60 11.60 5.75 10.56
CA SER A 60 12.43 5.09 9.56
C SER A 60 11.73 5.04 8.19
N LEU A 61 12.49 4.91 7.11
CA LEU A 61 11.93 4.83 5.76
C LEU A 61 10.89 3.70 5.61
N GLY A 62 11.12 2.55 6.24
CA GLY A 62 10.17 1.43 6.23
C GLY A 62 8.88 1.77 6.97
N GLU A 63 8.95 2.48 8.11
CA GLU A 63 7.75 2.96 8.81
C GLU A 63 6.99 4.00 8.00
N GLN A 64 7.68 4.92 7.33
CA GLN A 64 7.06 5.89 6.42
C GLN A 64 6.32 5.20 5.27
N GLN A 65 6.90 4.16 4.68
CA GLN A 65 6.23 3.34 3.65
C GLN A 65 4.99 2.64 4.21
N ARG A 66 5.08 2.00 5.38
CA ARG A 66 3.92 1.35 6.03
C ARG A 66 2.82 2.36 6.39
N LEU A 67 3.17 3.57 6.81
CA LEU A 67 2.23 4.64 7.07
C LEU A 67 1.54 5.12 5.77
N ALA A 68 2.25 5.12 4.64
CA ALA A 68 1.64 5.35 3.34
C ALA A 68 0.61 4.26 2.98
N PHE A 69 0.88 3.00 3.30
CA PHE A 69 -0.11 1.92 3.18
C PHE A 69 -1.31 2.14 4.10
N ALA A 70 -1.11 2.53 5.37
CA ALA A 70 -2.22 2.88 6.26
C ALA A 70 -3.14 3.93 5.64
N ARG A 71 -2.56 4.98 5.04
CA ARG A 71 -3.31 6.01 4.31
C ARG A 71 -4.09 5.44 3.12
N LEU A 72 -3.55 4.46 2.39
CA LEU A 72 -4.27 3.77 1.32
C LEU A 72 -5.45 2.97 1.87
N LEU A 73 -5.29 2.26 2.99
CA LEU A 73 -6.35 1.46 3.60
C LEU A 73 -7.50 2.33 4.13
N VAL A 74 -7.19 3.48 4.72
CA VAL A 74 -8.20 4.45 5.19
C VAL A 74 -8.99 5.05 4.03
N ASN A 75 -8.30 5.49 2.96
CA ASN A 75 -8.97 6.11 1.82
C ASN A 75 -9.69 5.11 0.90
N LYS A 76 -9.24 3.85 0.88
CA LYS A 76 -9.78 2.75 0.07
C LYS A 76 -10.06 3.16 -1.40
N PRO A 77 -9.04 3.58 -2.15
CA PRO A 77 -9.22 3.92 -3.56
C PRO A 77 -9.52 2.66 -4.41
N ASP A 78 -10.18 2.85 -5.56
CA ASP A 78 -10.40 1.77 -6.53
C ASP A 78 -9.09 1.25 -7.14
N LEU A 79 -8.11 2.14 -7.32
CA LEU A 79 -6.78 1.85 -7.86
C LEU A 79 -5.68 2.61 -7.10
N ALA A 80 -4.67 1.89 -6.63
CA ALA A 80 -3.45 2.43 -6.07
C ALA A 80 -2.26 2.24 -7.03
N ILE A 81 -1.41 3.26 -7.16
CA ILE A 81 -0.13 3.15 -7.87
C ILE A 81 0.97 3.11 -6.81
N LEU A 82 1.76 2.04 -6.82
CA LEU A 82 2.83 1.78 -5.86
C LEU A 82 4.18 1.90 -6.58
N ASP A 83 4.81 3.07 -6.49
CA ASP A 83 6.13 3.30 -7.08
C ASP A 83 7.20 3.04 -6.03
N GLU A 84 7.94 1.94 -6.16
CA GLU A 84 9.01 1.51 -5.22
C GLU A 84 8.58 1.51 -3.74
N SER A 85 7.27 1.33 -3.49
CA SER A 85 6.66 1.60 -2.19
C SER A 85 6.93 0.53 -1.13
N THR A 86 7.64 -0.55 -1.49
CA THR A 86 8.03 -1.64 -0.59
C THR A 86 9.55 -1.87 -0.56
N SER A 87 10.34 -0.96 -1.16
CA SER A 87 11.80 -1.07 -1.30
C SER A 87 12.55 -1.08 0.03
N ALA A 88 11.99 -0.47 1.10
CA ALA A 88 12.59 -0.42 2.43
C ALA A 88 11.97 -1.44 3.40
N LEU A 89 11.12 -2.35 2.92
CA LEU A 89 10.46 -3.36 3.73
C LEU A 89 11.16 -4.72 3.59
N ASP A 90 11.18 -5.49 4.68
CA ASP A 90 11.54 -6.90 4.60
C ASP A 90 10.44 -7.71 3.87
N VAL A 91 10.76 -8.96 3.52
CA VAL A 91 9.87 -9.85 2.74
C VAL A 91 8.54 -10.09 3.44
N GLN A 92 8.54 -10.27 4.77
CA GLN A 92 7.34 -10.60 5.53
C GLN A 92 6.43 -9.39 5.65
N THR A 93 7.02 -8.22 5.88
CA THR A 93 6.32 -6.95 5.93
C THR A 93 5.71 -6.59 4.58
N GLU A 94 6.45 -6.75 3.48
CA GLU A 94 5.93 -6.57 2.12
C GLU A 94 4.73 -7.49 1.86
N GLU A 95 4.83 -8.77 2.23
CA GLU A 95 3.74 -9.73 2.08
C GLU A 95 2.46 -9.27 2.79
N GLN A 96 2.59 -8.81 4.03
CA GLN A 96 1.46 -8.32 4.79
C GLN A 96 0.80 -7.11 4.11
N MET A 97 1.57 -6.18 3.55
CA MET A 97 1.03 -5.00 2.86
C MET A 97 0.16 -5.40 1.65
N TYR A 98 0.62 -6.33 0.81
CA TYR A 98 -0.14 -6.81 -0.35
C TYR A 98 -1.38 -7.63 0.05
N VAL A 99 -1.29 -8.43 1.12
CA VAL A 99 -2.44 -9.14 1.69
C VAL A 99 -3.52 -8.14 2.15
N LEU A 100 -3.13 -7.04 2.79
CA LEU A 100 -4.06 -5.99 3.23
C LEU A 100 -4.72 -5.30 2.04
N LEU A 101 -3.99 -4.93 0.99
CA LEU A 101 -4.59 -4.36 -0.23
C LEU A 101 -5.67 -5.26 -0.80
N LYS A 102 -5.39 -6.57 -0.91
CA LYS A 102 -6.35 -7.57 -1.39
C LYS A 102 -7.56 -7.71 -0.47
N ARG A 103 -7.34 -7.74 0.85
CA ARG A 103 -8.41 -7.81 1.87
C ARG A 103 -9.33 -6.59 1.81
N PHE A 104 -8.78 -5.41 1.59
CA PHE A 104 -9.55 -4.17 1.47
C PHE A 104 -10.21 -3.99 0.09
N GLY A 105 -9.88 -4.84 -0.88
CA GLY A 105 -10.43 -4.81 -2.24
C GLY A 105 -9.85 -3.69 -3.09
N ILE A 106 -8.63 -3.24 -2.78
CA ILE A 106 -7.93 -2.18 -3.51
C ILE A 106 -7.20 -2.83 -4.70
N SER A 107 -7.50 -2.39 -5.92
CA SER A 107 -6.69 -2.78 -7.08
C SER A 107 -5.38 -2.01 -7.07
N TYR A 108 -4.30 -2.59 -7.57
CA TYR A 108 -3.00 -1.93 -7.58
C TYR A 108 -2.20 -2.18 -8.85
N LEU A 109 -1.38 -1.18 -9.19
CA LEU A 109 -0.28 -1.26 -10.13
C LEU A 109 1.00 -0.97 -9.34
N SER A 110 1.93 -1.92 -9.30
CA SER A 110 3.22 -1.70 -8.65
C SER A 110 4.36 -1.59 -9.65
N VAL A 111 5.34 -0.76 -9.31
CA VAL A 111 6.65 -0.68 -9.95
C VAL A 111 7.67 -1.08 -8.89
N GLY A 112 8.53 -2.03 -9.24
CA GLY A 112 9.56 -2.51 -8.33
C GLY A 112 10.56 -3.42 -9.03
N HIS A 113 11.74 -3.52 -8.44
CA HIS A 113 12.83 -4.36 -8.97
C HIS A 113 12.92 -5.75 -8.32
N ARG A 114 12.08 -6.05 -7.33
CA ARG A 114 12.17 -7.29 -6.54
C ARG A 114 11.31 -8.40 -7.15
N PRO A 115 11.89 -9.59 -7.44
CA PRO A 115 11.10 -10.71 -7.97
C PRO A 115 10.02 -11.23 -7.01
N THR A 116 10.15 -10.93 -5.70
CA THR A 116 9.14 -11.25 -4.68
C THR A 116 7.79 -10.60 -4.98
N LEU A 117 7.74 -9.56 -5.82
CA LEU A 117 6.51 -8.89 -6.24
C LEU A 117 5.65 -9.74 -7.17
N LEU A 118 6.26 -10.65 -7.95
CA LEU A 118 5.55 -11.44 -8.97
C LEU A 118 4.41 -12.25 -8.37
N LYS A 119 4.59 -12.84 -7.18
CA LYS A 119 3.55 -13.63 -6.50
C LYS A 119 2.29 -12.83 -6.11
N TYR A 120 2.38 -11.50 -6.08
CA TYR A 120 1.23 -10.63 -5.78
C TYR A 120 0.55 -10.08 -7.02
N HIS A 121 1.04 -10.37 -8.22
CA HIS A 121 0.50 -9.83 -9.46
C HIS A 121 -0.03 -10.95 -10.33
N ARG A 122 -1.11 -10.66 -11.07
CA ARG A 122 -1.61 -11.55 -12.12
C ARG A 122 -0.88 -11.32 -13.44
N SER A 123 -0.57 -10.06 -13.73
CA SER A 123 0.01 -9.67 -15.02
C SER A 123 1.20 -8.76 -14.82
N VAL A 124 2.16 -8.87 -15.71
CA VAL A 124 3.41 -8.10 -15.69
C VAL A 124 3.56 -7.39 -17.02
N LEU A 125 3.74 -6.07 -16.96
CA LEU A 125 4.09 -5.25 -18.10
C LEU A 125 5.61 -5.07 -18.13
N GLN A 126 6.26 -5.66 -19.11
CA GLN A 126 7.69 -5.46 -19.34
C GLN A 126 7.89 -4.37 -20.39
N LEU A 127 8.69 -3.36 -20.04
CA LEU A 127 9.12 -2.30 -20.95
C LEU A 127 10.59 -2.53 -21.30
N LYS A 128 10.90 -2.62 -22.60
CA LYS A 128 12.27 -2.73 -23.09
C LYS A 128 12.64 -1.51 -23.91
N ARG A 129 13.92 -1.12 -23.86
CA ARG A 129 14.50 -0.09 -24.72
C ARG A 129 15.66 -0.69 -25.50
N GLU A 130 15.50 -0.81 -26.81
CA GLU A 130 16.52 -1.37 -27.72
C GLU A 130 16.74 -0.42 -28.90
N GLY A 131 18.00 -0.07 -29.17
CA GLY A 131 18.37 0.74 -30.34
C GLY A 131 17.69 2.12 -30.42
N GLY A 132 17.24 2.68 -29.28
CA GLY A 132 16.49 3.94 -29.23
C GLY A 132 14.97 3.81 -29.41
N SER A 133 14.46 2.60 -29.64
CA SER A 133 13.03 2.29 -29.65
C SER A 133 12.56 1.73 -28.30
N TYR A 134 11.28 1.90 -27.99
CA TYR A 134 10.62 1.30 -26.83
C TYR A 134 9.66 0.20 -27.29
N SER A 135 9.66 -0.92 -26.59
CA SER A 135 8.65 -1.98 -26.76
C SER A 135 8.03 -2.33 -25.41
N ALA A 136 6.77 -2.77 -25.45
CA ALA A 136 6.00 -3.15 -24.28
C ALA A 136 5.36 -4.53 -24.51
N SER A 137 5.50 -5.43 -23.55
CA SER A 137 4.87 -6.75 -23.58
C SER A 137 4.16 -7.03 -22.27
N LEU A 138 2.88 -7.37 -22.35
CA LEU A 138 2.08 -7.82 -21.22
C LEU A 138 2.03 -9.35 -21.20
N MET A 139 2.33 -9.95 -20.06
CA MET A 139 2.32 -11.41 -19.85
C MET A 139 1.66 -11.76 -18.52
N ASP A 140 1.25 -13.02 -18.34
CA ASP A 140 0.87 -13.52 -17.02
C ASP A 140 2.13 -13.56 -16.14
N ALA A 141 1.97 -13.30 -14.84
CA ALA A 141 3.08 -13.34 -13.91
C ALA A 141 3.71 -14.74 -13.81
N SER A 142 2.95 -15.82 -14.08
CA SER A 142 3.49 -17.18 -14.15
C SER A 142 4.44 -17.42 -15.33
N ASP A 143 4.34 -16.61 -16.37
CA ASP A 143 5.08 -16.78 -17.63
C ASP A 143 6.37 -15.96 -17.66
N VAL A 144 6.65 -15.20 -16.59
CA VAL A 144 7.87 -14.40 -16.48
C VAL A 144 9.08 -15.33 -16.34
N ASP A 145 9.99 -15.26 -17.32
CA ASP A 145 11.29 -15.90 -17.22
C ASP A 145 12.15 -15.21 -16.13
N MET A 146 12.38 -15.93 -15.04
CA MET A 146 13.11 -15.44 -13.88
C MET A 146 14.59 -15.18 -14.16
N GLU A 147 15.22 -15.92 -15.09
CA GLU A 147 16.62 -15.65 -15.46
C GLU A 147 16.73 -14.30 -16.16
N THR A 148 15.88 -14.06 -17.17
CA THR A 148 15.82 -12.78 -17.88
C THR A 148 15.38 -11.62 -16.96
N TYR A 149 14.46 -11.86 -16.03
CA TYR A 149 14.02 -10.85 -15.07
C TYR A 149 15.17 -10.39 -14.18
N LEU A 150 15.90 -11.34 -13.57
CA LEU A 150 17.02 -11.05 -12.68
C LEU A 150 18.15 -10.31 -13.41
N MET A 151 18.49 -10.71 -14.64
CA MET A 151 19.55 -10.05 -15.43
C MET A 151 19.26 -8.58 -15.75
N ASN A 152 17.98 -8.19 -15.83
CA ASN A 152 17.57 -6.83 -16.19
C ASN A 152 17.31 -5.93 -14.96
N THR A 153 17.35 -6.48 -13.74
CA THR A 153 17.09 -5.76 -12.49
C THR A 153 18.34 -5.47 -11.65
N THR A 154 19.50 -6.02 -12.03
CA THR A 154 20.84 -5.70 -11.48
C THR A 154 21.59 -4.70 -12.34
#